data_AF-A0A524QRN1-F1
#
_entry.id   AF-A0A524QRN1-F1
#
_cell.length_a   1.000
_cell.length_b   1.000
_cell.length_c   1.000
_cell.angle_alpha   90.00
_cell.angle_beta   90.00
_cell.angle_gamma   90.00
#
_symmetry.space_group_name_H-M   'P 1'
#
loop_
_entity.id
_entity.type
_entity.pdbx_description
1 polymer ?
#
loop_
_entity_poly.entity_id
_entity_poly.type
_entity_poly.pdbx_seq_one_letter_code
_entity_poly.pdbx_strand_id
1 'polypeptide(L)'
;RRLVFRFDDPATCSVCHQNDDPHEGAFRAPGCDLCHQTTVFELDRFDHGLLDRAGWAGSCGACHETDSPHEGQFQSQDCRECHGTDSYAVPDFDHKATRFPLAGAHADVPCGECHLAVEGPAVRSRILYRPLDQACTACHGGGE
;
A
#
# COMPACT_ATOMS: atom_id res chain seq x y z
N ARG A 1 14.56 -45.67 -18.34
CA ARG A 1 14.95 -45.10 -17.04
C ARG A 1 14.08 -43.88 -16.79
N ARG A 2 13.08 -43.98 -15.90
CA ARG A 2 12.19 -42.86 -15.55
C ARG A 2 12.89 -42.09 -14.42
N LEU A 3 13.26 -40.84 -14.67
CA LEU A 3 13.83 -39.98 -13.64
C LEU A 3 12.74 -39.73 -12.60
N VAL A 4 12.92 -40.25 -11.39
CA VAL A 4 12.08 -39.97 -10.24
C VAL A 4 12.71 -38.78 -9.55
N PHE A 5 12.20 -37.58 -9.81
CA PHE A 5 12.58 -36.39 -9.07
C PHE A 5 12.00 -36.53 -7.65
N ARG A 6 12.87 -36.63 -6.65
CA ARG A 6 12.48 -36.49 -5.25
C ARG A 6 12.48 -35.00 -4.94
N PHE A 7 11.28 -34.46 -4.75
CA PHE A 7 11.09 -33.11 -4.23
C PHE A 7 10.89 -33.25 -2.72
N ASP A 8 11.94 -32.95 -1.96
CA ASP A 8 11.92 -32.96 -0.48
C ASP A 8 11.42 -31.60 0.11
N ASP A 9 10.87 -30.72 -0.73
CA ASP A 9 10.25 -29.41 -0.40
C ASP A 9 8.88 -29.32 -1.11
N PRO A 10 7.86 -28.59 -0.61
CA PRO A 10 6.61 -28.43 -1.35
C PRO A 10 6.93 -27.75 -2.68
N ALA A 11 6.79 -28.49 -3.78
CA ALA A 11 7.04 -27.96 -5.10
C ALA A 11 6.00 -26.88 -5.42
N THR A 12 6.37 -25.62 -5.29
CA THR A 12 5.57 -24.49 -5.77
C THR A 12 5.73 -24.35 -7.29
N CYS A 13 4.74 -23.73 -7.95
CA CYS A 13 4.72 -23.59 -9.41
C CYS A 13 6.02 -22.95 -9.95
N SER A 14 6.56 -21.98 -9.22
CA SER A 14 7.77 -21.23 -9.60
C SER A 14 9.05 -22.07 -9.63
N VAL A 15 9.12 -23.22 -8.94
CA VAL A 15 10.29 -24.12 -8.98
C VAL A 15 10.57 -24.62 -10.40
N CYS A 16 9.51 -24.82 -11.20
CA CYS A 16 9.62 -25.24 -12.60
C CYS A 16 9.34 -24.11 -13.59
N HIS A 17 8.48 -23.15 -13.22
CA HIS A 17 7.98 -22.09 -14.10
C HIS A 17 8.54 -20.69 -13.78
N GLN A 18 9.71 -20.59 -13.13
CA GLN A 18 10.34 -19.30 -12.78
C GLN A 18 10.55 -18.33 -13.95
N ASN A 19 10.73 -18.87 -15.17
CA ASN A 19 10.98 -18.05 -16.37
C ASN A 19 9.70 -17.75 -17.15
N ASP A 20 8.57 -18.33 -16.75
CA ASP A 20 7.27 -18.15 -17.39
C ASP A 20 6.45 -17.06 -16.69
N ASP A 21 7.05 -16.34 -15.73
CA ASP A 21 6.40 -15.23 -15.03
C ASP A 21 6.30 -13.99 -15.95
N PRO A 22 5.09 -13.65 -16.46
CA PRO A 22 4.93 -12.47 -17.32
C PRO A 22 5.10 -11.16 -16.55
N HIS A 23 5.17 -11.21 -15.23
CA HIS A 23 5.36 -10.05 -14.36
C HIS A 23 6.83 -9.73 -14.11
N GLU A 24 7.76 -10.53 -14.64
CA GLU A 24 9.21 -10.30 -14.52
C GLU A 24 9.67 -10.11 -13.06
N GLY A 25 9.05 -10.82 -12.12
CA GLY A 25 9.37 -10.71 -10.69
C GLY A 25 8.79 -9.48 -9.99
N ALA A 26 7.87 -8.74 -10.62
CA ALA A 26 7.20 -7.60 -10.02
C ALA A 26 6.41 -7.97 -8.76
N PHE A 27 5.99 -9.23 -8.61
CA PHE A 27 5.28 -9.72 -7.43
C PHE A 27 6.16 -10.66 -6.61
N ARG A 28 6.34 -10.32 -5.32
CA ARG A 28 7.12 -11.12 -4.36
C ARG A 28 6.28 -12.18 -3.61
N ALA A 29 5.11 -12.54 -4.13
CA ALA A 29 4.20 -13.49 -3.48
C ALA A 29 4.64 -14.96 -3.64
N PRO A 30 4.46 -15.83 -2.62
CA PRO A 30 4.79 -17.24 -2.68
C PRO A 30 3.64 -18.02 -3.34
N GLY A 31 3.66 -18.12 -4.67
CA GLY A 31 2.79 -19.02 -5.42
C GLY A 31 1.85 -18.30 -6.40
N CYS A 32 1.84 -18.77 -7.65
CA CYS A 32 1.01 -18.23 -8.73
C CYS A 32 -0.48 -18.50 -8.47
N ASP A 33 -0.79 -19.56 -7.74
CA ASP A 33 -2.12 -20.06 -7.40
C ASP A 33 -2.89 -19.19 -6.39
N LEU A 34 -2.19 -18.26 -5.73
CA LEU A 34 -2.84 -17.22 -4.90
C LEU A 34 -3.63 -16.22 -5.74
N CYS A 35 -3.20 -15.99 -6.97
CA CYS A 35 -3.81 -15.01 -7.86
C CYS A 35 -4.48 -15.69 -9.07
N HIS A 36 -3.85 -16.70 -9.64
CA HIS A 36 -4.29 -17.37 -10.86
C HIS A 36 -4.89 -18.74 -10.58
N GLN A 37 -5.98 -19.08 -11.26
CA GLN A 37 -6.41 -20.48 -11.32
C GLN A 37 -5.37 -21.30 -12.09
N THR A 38 -4.81 -22.35 -11.48
CA THR A 38 -3.71 -23.14 -12.07
C THR A 38 -4.11 -24.00 -13.27
N THR A 39 -5.41 -24.14 -13.54
CA THR A 39 -5.95 -24.92 -14.66
C THR A 39 -6.17 -24.09 -15.92
N VAL A 40 -6.37 -22.78 -15.79
CA VAL A 40 -6.72 -21.88 -16.90
C VAL A 40 -5.87 -20.60 -16.95
N PHE A 41 -5.10 -20.30 -15.89
CA PHE A 41 -4.25 -19.11 -15.72
C PHE A 41 -4.99 -17.76 -15.86
N GLU A 42 -6.29 -17.73 -15.61
CA GLU A 42 -7.09 -16.49 -15.58
C GLU A 42 -7.25 -15.96 -14.16
N LEU A 43 -7.33 -14.62 -14.03
CA LEU A 43 -7.75 -13.92 -12.82
C LEU A 43 -9.28 -13.83 -12.84
N ASP A 44 -9.96 -14.76 -12.18
CA ASP A 44 -11.42 -14.79 -12.11
C ASP A 44 -11.98 -13.78 -11.09
N ARG A 45 -11.28 -13.56 -9.97
CA ARG A 45 -11.61 -12.48 -9.01
C ARG A 45 -10.45 -12.23 -8.04
N PHE A 46 -9.87 -11.04 -8.08
CA PHE A 46 -8.92 -10.59 -7.05
C PHE A 46 -9.67 -10.11 -5.80
N ASP A 47 -9.38 -10.70 -4.65
CA ASP A 47 -10.02 -10.41 -3.36
C ASP A 47 -8.96 -10.36 -2.25
N HIS A 48 -8.68 -9.16 -1.73
CA HIS A 48 -7.71 -8.95 -0.64
C HIS A 48 -8.05 -9.74 0.63
N GLY A 49 -9.33 -10.01 0.88
CA GLY A 49 -9.76 -10.82 2.01
C GLY A 49 -9.42 -12.30 1.87
N LEU A 50 -9.25 -12.82 0.63
CA LEU A 50 -8.74 -14.18 0.43
C LEU A 50 -7.25 -14.27 0.78
N LEU A 51 -6.47 -13.23 0.49
CA LEU A 51 -5.05 -13.15 0.84
C LEU A 51 -4.83 -13.13 2.36
N ASP A 52 -5.62 -12.32 3.07
CA ASP A 52 -5.61 -12.26 4.54
C ASP A 52 -5.95 -13.63 5.17
N ARG A 53 -6.95 -14.35 4.62
CA ARG A 53 -7.38 -15.68 5.11
C ARG A 53 -6.42 -16.81 4.77
N ALA A 54 -5.69 -16.70 3.66
CA ALA A 54 -4.65 -17.64 3.26
C ALA A 54 -3.39 -17.54 4.13
N GLY A 55 -3.35 -16.61 5.11
CA GLY A 55 -2.20 -16.39 5.95
C GLY A 55 -1.02 -15.79 5.19
N TRP A 56 -1.27 -15.19 4.02
CA TRP A 56 -0.26 -14.43 3.29
C TRP A 56 -0.05 -13.09 4.01
N ALA A 57 0.83 -13.11 5.01
CA ALA A 57 1.30 -11.92 5.71
C ALA A 57 2.34 -11.14 4.87
N GLY A 58 2.12 -11.02 3.57
CA GLY A 58 2.91 -10.13 2.73
C GLY A 58 2.69 -8.69 3.19
N SER A 59 3.75 -7.88 3.23
CA SER A 59 3.55 -6.44 3.43
C SER A 59 2.74 -5.88 2.26
N CYS A 60 1.91 -4.87 2.50
CA CYS A 60 1.08 -4.25 1.45
C CYS A 60 1.94 -3.81 0.24
N GLY A 61 3.18 -3.38 0.51
CA GLY A 61 4.19 -3.03 -0.49
C GLY A 61 4.76 -4.21 -1.29
N ALA A 62 4.35 -5.46 -1.05
CA ALA A 62 4.69 -6.58 -1.92
C ALA A 62 4.00 -6.47 -3.29
N CYS A 63 2.85 -5.81 -3.34
CA CYS A 63 2.13 -5.48 -4.57
C CYS A 63 2.05 -3.95 -4.77
N HIS A 64 1.83 -3.19 -3.70
CA HIS A 64 1.63 -1.74 -3.76
C HIS A 64 2.92 -0.92 -3.54
N GLU A 65 4.04 -1.39 -4.10
CA GLU A 65 5.33 -0.71 -3.93
C GLU A 65 5.36 0.66 -4.62
N THR A 66 4.83 0.74 -5.84
CA THR A 66 4.98 1.91 -6.72
C THR A 66 3.71 2.77 -6.85
N ASP A 67 2.56 2.23 -6.50
CA ASP A 67 1.25 2.88 -6.68
C ASP A 67 0.73 3.56 -5.40
N SER A 68 1.45 3.45 -4.28
CA SER A 68 1.09 4.12 -3.04
C SER A 68 0.88 5.63 -3.24
N PRO A 69 -0.32 6.18 -2.95
CA PRO A 69 -0.60 7.61 -3.11
C PRO A 69 0.14 8.46 -2.08
N HIS A 70 0.63 7.83 -1.02
CA HIS A 70 1.44 8.51 -0.01
C HIS A 70 2.88 8.73 -0.45
N GLU A 71 3.34 8.05 -1.51
CA GLU A 71 4.68 8.22 -2.08
C GLU A 71 5.79 8.22 -1.02
N GLY A 72 5.67 7.31 -0.05
CA GLY A 72 6.66 7.11 0.99
C GLY A 72 6.60 8.07 2.19
N GLN A 73 5.56 8.91 2.32
CA GLN A 73 5.36 9.73 3.52
C GLN A 73 5.22 8.92 4.81
N PHE A 74 4.88 7.63 4.70
CA PHE A 74 4.64 6.72 5.83
C PHE A 74 5.45 5.41 5.74
N GLN A 75 6.66 5.43 5.14
CA GLN A 75 7.51 4.22 4.95
C GLN A 75 7.75 3.36 6.21
N SER A 76 7.60 3.94 7.41
CA SER A 76 7.80 3.24 8.69
C SER A 76 6.51 2.77 9.39
N GLN A 77 5.34 2.89 8.76
CA GLN A 77 4.05 2.49 9.34
C GLN A 77 3.41 1.37 8.52
N ASP A 78 2.73 0.45 9.20
CA ASP A 78 1.94 -0.57 8.52
C ASP A 78 0.66 0.07 7.94
N CYS A 79 0.32 -0.27 6.69
CA CYS A 79 -0.84 0.32 6.03
C CYS A 79 -2.16 -0.02 6.76
N ARG A 80 -2.21 -1.17 7.45
CA ARG A 80 -3.38 -1.66 8.21
C ARG A 80 -3.65 -0.87 9.47
N GLU A 81 -2.70 -0.04 9.92
CA GLU A 81 -2.94 0.88 11.03
C GLU A 81 -3.99 1.94 10.68
N CYS A 82 -4.20 2.21 9.39
CA CYS A 82 -5.17 3.22 8.92
C CYS A 82 -6.15 2.67 7.87
N HIS A 83 -5.70 1.78 6.98
CA HIS A 83 -6.49 1.31 5.84
C HIS A 83 -7.00 -0.11 6.02
N GLY A 84 -8.28 -0.33 5.73
CA GLY A 84 -8.85 -1.66 5.53
C GLY A 84 -8.74 -2.12 4.07
N THR A 85 -8.87 -3.43 3.85
CA THR A 85 -8.78 -4.04 2.52
C THR A 85 -10.06 -3.95 1.68
N ASP A 86 -11.20 -3.64 2.30
CA ASP A 86 -12.50 -3.55 1.61
C ASP A 86 -12.64 -2.28 0.77
N SER A 87 -12.34 -1.12 1.36
CA SER A 87 -12.51 0.19 0.71
C SER A 87 -11.23 1.02 0.64
N TYR A 88 -10.21 0.65 1.41
CA TYR A 88 -9.00 1.45 1.61
C TYR A 88 -9.25 2.88 2.12
N ALA A 89 -10.48 3.22 2.48
CA ALA A 89 -10.84 4.52 3.01
C ALA A 89 -10.47 4.61 4.50
N VAL A 90 -10.08 5.81 4.93
CA VAL A 90 -9.89 6.15 6.35
C VAL A 90 -11.00 7.12 6.74
N PRO A 91 -12.19 6.63 7.15
CA PRO A 91 -13.32 7.52 7.43
C PRO A 91 -13.11 8.41 8.67
N ASP A 92 -12.33 7.95 9.65
CA ASP A 92 -12.24 8.57 10.98
C ASP A 92 -10.79 8.84 11.41
N PHE A 93 -10.03 9.62 10.63
CA PHE A 93 -8.69 10.03 11.04
C PHE A 93 -8.76 11.04 12.21
N ASP A 94 -8.22 10.67 13.37
CA ASP A 94 -8.21 11.53 14.56
C ASP A 94 -6.85 12.25 14.74
N HIS A 95 -6.86 13.58 14.53
CA HIS A 95 -5.69 14.42 14.75
C HIS A 95 -5.19 14.45 16.21
N LYS A 96 -6.01 14.06 17.19
CA LYS A 96 -5.59 13.97 18.60
C LYS A 96 -4.48 12.95 18.83
N ALA A 97 -4.38 11.94 17.97
CA ALA A 97 -3.32 10.93 18.01
C ALA A 97 -2.01 11.41 17.34
N THR A 98 -1.99 12.63 16.78
CA THR A 98 -0.85 13.16 16.05
C THR A 98 -0.08 14.21 16.88
N ARG A 99 1.07 14.63 16.35
CA ARG A 99 1.84 15.75 16.91
C ARG A 99 1.18 17.13 16.74
N PHE A 100 0.04 17.23 16.03
CA PHE A 100 -0.75 18.46 15.89
C PHE A 100 -2.24 18.18 16.16
N PRO A 101 -2.66 18.13 17.44
CA PRO A 101 -4.06 18.05 17.78
C PRO A 101 -4.80 19.30 17.32
N LEU A 102 -5.86 19.13 16.51
CA LEU A 102 -6.72 20.24 16.10
C LEU A 102 -7.60 20.66 17.28
N ALA A 103 -7.55 21.95 17.64
CA ALA A 103 -8.30 22.53 18.74
C ALA A 103 -8.74 23.96 18.41
N GLY A 104 -9.84 24.41 19.03
CA GLY A 104 -10.45 25.71 18.74
C GLY A 104 -10.80 25.84 17.26
N ALA A 105 -10.51 27.00 16.67
CA ALA A 105 -10.82 27.28 15.26
C ALA A 105 -10.14 26.32 14.27
N HIS A 106 -9.01 25.70 14.62
CA HIS A 106 -8.34 24.72 13.73
C HIS A 106 -9.14 23.42 13.57
N ALA A 107 -10.07 23.10 14.47
CA ALA A 107 -10.90 21.90 14.37
C ALA A 107 -11.91 21.96 13.21
N ASP A 108 -12.26 23.17 12.76
CA ASP A 108 -13.24 23.40 11.70
C ASP A 108 -12.60 23.66 10.33
N VAL A 109 -11.26 23.67 10.25
CA VAL A 109 -10.51 23.93 9.02
C VAL A 109 -10.59 22.68 8.11
N PRO A 110 -10.99 22.84 6.82
CA PRO A 110 -11.00 21.73 5.87
C PRO A 110 -9.61 21.10 5.70
N CYS A 111 -9.55 19.78 5.51
CA CYS A 111 -8.30 19.03 5.41
C CYS A 111 -7.33 19.63 4.36
N GLY A 112 -7.89 20.08 3.23
CA GLY A 112 -7.14 20.61 2.08
C GLY A 112 -6.47 21.97 2.32
N GLU A 113 -6.82 22.71 3.38
CA GLU A 113 -6.16 23.98 3.70
C GLU A 113 -4.73 23.77 4.22
N CYS A 114 -4.47 22.60 4.81
CA CYS A 114 -3.14 22.21 5.28
C CYS A 114 -2.53 21.11 4.40
N HIS A 115 -3.33 20.12 4.00
CA HIS A 115 -2.90 18.98 3.20
C HIS A 115 -3.02 19.27 1.71
N LEU A 116 -2.09 20.09 1.23
CA LEU A 116 -2.07 20.59 -0.14
C LEU A 116 -1.59 19.54 -1.14
N ALA A 117 -2.09 19.68 -2.38
CA ALA A 117 -1.51 19.01 -3.53
C ALA A 117 -0.15 19.64 -3.85
N VAL A 118 0.89 18.81 -3.87
CA VAL A 118 2.26 19.21 -4.21
C VAL A 118 2.77 18.36 -5.39
N GLU A 119 3.75 18.87 -6.11
CA GLU A 119 4.44 18.10 -7.15
C GLU A 119 5.09 16.84 -6.53
N GLY A 120 4.85 15.68 -7.15
CA GLY A 120 5.46 14.42 -6.78
C GLY A 120 6.61 14.01 -7.73
N PRO A 121 7.51 13.09 -7.30
CA PRO A 121 8.65 12.58 -8.05
C PRO A 121 8.35 11.93 -9.42
N ALA A 122 7.10 11.58 -9.72
CA ALA A 122 6.72 10.86 -10.94
C ALA A 122 5.81 11.65 -11.89
N VAL A 123 5.96 12.98 -11.97
CA VAL A 123 5.10 13.87 -12.80
C VAL A 123 3.61 13.69 -12.47
N ARG A 124 3.33 13.36 -11.21
CA ARG A 124 1.98 13.28 -10.63
C ARG A 124 1.92 14.16 -9.39
N SER A 125 0.80 14.84 -9.17
CA SER A 125 0.57 15.56 -7.91
C SER A 125 0.24 14.56 -6.80
N ARG A 126 0.74 14.80 -5.59
CA ARG A 126 0.37 14.05 -4.38
C ARG A 126 -0.17 14.99 -3.30
N ILE A 127 -0.96 14.46 -2.38
CA ILE A 127 -1.32 15.21 -1.17
C ILE A 127 -0.20 15.07 -0.13
N LEU A 128 0.27 16.20 0.40
CA LEU A 128 1.25 16.21 1.49
C LEU A 128 0.53 16.07 2.84
N TYR A 129 0.68 14.91 3.47
CA TYR A 129 0.24 14.59 4.82
C TYR A 129 1.36 14.71 5.86
N ARG A 130 2.62 14.44 5.49
CA ARG A 130 3.78 14.69 6.34
C ARG A 130 5.12 14.74 5.58
N PRO A 131 6.13 15.45 6.14
CA PRO A 131 6.00 16.41 7.22
C PRO A 131 5.31 17.70 6.74
N LEU A 132 4.50 18.31 7.61
CA LEU A 132 4.03 19.70 7.46
C LEU A 132 4.75 20.52 8.53
N ASP A 133 5.07 21.77 8.19
CA ASP A 133 5.51 22.76 9.17
C ASP A 133 4.35 23.08 10.12
N GLN A 134 4.63 23.03 11.42
CA GLN A 134 3.65 23.27 12.48
C GLN A 134 3.84 24.65 13.12
N ALA A 135 4.83 25.42 12.66
CA ALA A 135 5.01 26.80 13.09
C ALA A 135 3.80 27.64 12.65
N CYS A 136 3.26 28.44 13.56
CA CYS A 136 2.09 29.28 13.28
C CYS A 136 2.30 30.17 12.04
N THR A 137 3.53 30.63 11.82
CA THR A 137 3.93 31.48 10.70
C THR A 137 3.86 30.79 9.34
N ALA A 138 3.94 29.45 9.30
CA ALA A 138 3.84 28.70 8.05
C ALA A 138 2.47 28.89 7.36
N CYS A 139 1.41 29.15 8.14
CA CYS A 139 0.05 29.37 7.63
C CYS A 139 -0.49 30.78 7.91
N HIS A 140 -0.12 31.41 9.04
CA HIS A 140 -0.63 32.74 9.44
C HIS A 140 0.31 33.91 9.12
N GLY A 141 1.45 33.66 8.49
CA GLY A 141 2.45 34.69 8.16
C GLY A 141 2.26 35.37 6.80
N GLY A 142 1.27 34.97 5.99
CA GLY A 142 1.05 35.44 4.61
C GLY A 142 0.14 36.66 4.50
N GLY A 143 0.36 37.69 5.31
CA GLY A 143 -0.35 38.97 5.22
C GLY A 143 0.61 40.12 4.92
N GLU A 144 0.59 40.58 3.67
CA GLU A 144 0.87 41.97 3.29
C GLU A 144 -0.45 42.74 3.13
#